data_AF-A0A2Z2MUG1-F1
#
_entry.id   AF-A0A2Z2MUG1-F1
#
_cell.length_a   1.000
_cell.length_b   1.000
_cell.length_c   1.000
_cell.angle_alpha   90.00
_cell.angle_beta   90.00
_cell.angle_gamma   90.00
#
_symmetry.space_group_name_H-M   'P 1'
#
loop_
_entity.id
_entity.type
_entity.pdbx_description
1 polymer ?
#
loop_
_entity_poly.entity_id
_entity_poly.type
_entity_poly.pdbx_seq_one_letter_code
_entity_poly.pdbx_strand_id
1 'polypeptide(L)'
;MIPLLTIPWLGTTWVIFTVLAVIYHFRDRVWGIYRRYGGNFKVYLLVGMASAYLVEVLAIIDNLKLPPEERILLHPDPMSDLYLALAYYLPFVLYWGLAVRRYDYSWWEVFLIGGATGILMEQTGAVFFSFNPMAWLYVLLVYGSYKAIPVLIAEDCLKKRERGHIERWKKLALGLLIEFVAFLSAGALLWVFKIPL
;
A
#
# COMPACT_ATOMS: atom_id res chain seq x y z
N MET A 1 3.19 5.44 -24.72
CA MET A 1 3.24 3.96 -24.55
C MET A 1 3.38 3.70 -23.05
N ILE A 2 2.58 2.85 -22.38
CA ILE A 2 2.59 2.79 -20.89
C ILE A 2 3.94 2.23 -20.40
N PRO A 3 4.81 3.04 -19.76
CA PRO A 3 6.18 2.61 -19.42
C PRO A 3 6.21 1.43 -18.44
N LEU A 4 5.19 1.35 -17.58
CA LEU A 4 4.97 0.23 -16.66
C LEU A 4 4.79 -1.12 -17.36
N LEU A 5 4.22 -1.12 -18.58
CA LEU A 5 3.94 -2.33 -19.34
C LEU A 5 5.12 -2.80 -20.19
N THR A 6 6.10 -1.94 -20.43
CA THR A 6 7.25 -2.22 -21.31
C THR A 6 8.55 -2.41 -20.54
N ILE A 7 8.80 -1.64 -19.47
CA ILE A 7 10.02 -1.77 -18.65
C ILE A 7 9.73 -1.47 -17.17
N PRO A 8 9.02 -2.37 -16.44
CA PRO A 8 8.61 -2.12 -15.05
C PRO A 8 9.78 -1.94 -14.06
N TRP A 9 10.99 -2.37 -14.41
CA TRP A 9 12.20 -2.36 -13.56
C TRP A 9 12.97 -1.05 -13.54
N LEU A 10 12.65 -0.08 -14.40
CA LEU A 10 13.31 1.22 -14.41
C LEU A 10 12.70 2.22 -13.42
N GLY A 11 11.57 1.85 -12.80
CA GLY A 11 10.94 2.66 -11.75
C GLY A 11 11.74 2.65 -10.46
N THR A 12 11.76 3.78 -9.76
CA THR A 12 12.32 3.93 -8.42
C THR A 12 11.39 3.39 -7.32
N THR A 13 10.12 3.17 -7.62
CA THR A 13 9.12 2.61 -6.68
C THR A 13 9.51 1.26 -6.07
N TRP A 14 10.34 0.41 -6.73
CA TRP A 14 10.84 -0.85 -6.14
C TRP A 14 11.61 -0.63 -4.83
N VAL A 15 12.09 0.59 -4.57
CA VAL A 15 12.71 0.96 -3.28
C VAL A 15 11.80 0.62 -2.10
N ILE A 16 10.46 0.67 -2.25
CA ILE A 16 9.55 0.29 -1.17
C ILE A 16 9.69 -1.19 -0.77
N PHE A 17 9.99 -2.07 -1.73
CA PHE A 17 10.26 -3.47 -1.46
C PHE A 17 11.60 -3.66 -0.77
N THR A 18 12.63 -2.89 -1.16
CA THR A 18 13.91 -2.84 -0.43
C THR A 18 13.70 -2.39 1.02
N VAL A 19 12.86 -1.37 1.25
CA VAL A 19 12.51 -0.90 2.59
C VAL A 19 11.83 -2.01 3.39
N LEU A 20 10.85 -2.73 2.81
CA LEU A 20 10.24 -3.89 3.45
C LEU A 20 11.28 -4.95 3.83
N ALA A 21 12.19 -5.29 2.92
CA ALA A 21 13.23 -6.28 3.14
C ALA A 21 14.20 -5.87 4.26
N VAL A 22 14.60 -4.60 4.32
CA VAL A 22 15.42 -4.03 5.40
C VAL A 22 14.68 -4.10 6.72
N ILE A 23 13.41 -3.69 6.77
CA ILE A 23 12.58 -3.78 7.98
C ILE A 23 12.47 -5.23 8.45
N TYR A 24 12.25 -6.16 7.52
CA TYR A 24 12.17 -7.59 7.82
C TYR A 24 13.48 -8.13 8.41
N HIS A 25 14.61 -7.79 7.80
CA HIS A 25 15.93 -8.20 8.25
C HIS A 25 16.26 -7.66 9.65
N PHE A 26 15.86 -6.42 9.96
CA PHE A 26 16.10 -5.77 11.25
C PHE A 26 14.87 -5.77 12.18
N ARG A 27 13.92 -6.69 11.99
CA ARG A 27 12.60 -6.65 12.65
C ARG A 27 12.68 -6.58 14.18
N ASP A 28 13.63 -7.28 14.81
CA ASP A 28 13.74 -7.30 16.28
C ASP A 28 14.11 -5.91 16.83
N ARG A 29 14.96 -5.16 16.11
CA ARG A 29 15.30 -3.78 16.45
C ARG A 29 14.11 -2.86 16.21
N VAL A 30 13.43 -3.02 15.08
CA VAL A 30 12.24 -2.23 14.72
C VAL A 30 11.12 -2.42 15.74
N TRP A 31 10.86 -3.65 16.19
CA TRP A 31 9.90 -3.93 17.26
C TRP A 31 10.32 -3.29 18.59
N GLY A 32 11.62 -3.26 18.89
CA GLY A 32 12.15 -2.51 20.04
C GLY A 32 11.78 -1.02 19.97
N ILE A 33 11.97 -0.40 18.82
CA ILE A 33 11.62 1.01 18.58
C ILE A 33 10.10 1.22 18.67
N TYR A 34 9.31 0.41 17.96
CA TYR A 34 7.85 0.52 17.95
C TYR A 34 7.24 0.38 19.36
N ARG A 35 7.77 -0.55 20.18
CA ARG A 35 7.39 -0.69 21.59
C ARG A 35 7.71 0.54 22.44
N ARG A 36 8.86 1.19 22.21
CA ARG A 36 9.24 2.42 22.94
C ARG A 36 8.26 3.56 22.69
N TYR A 37 7.66 3.63 21.50
CA TYR A 37 6.59 4.58 21.18
C TYR A 37 5.19 4.09 21.60
N GLY A 38 5.12 3.12 22.52
CA GLY A 38 3.89 2.63 23.13
C GLY A 38 3.13 1.60 22.30
N GLY A 39 3.69 1.14 21.17
CA GLY A 39 3.08 0.10 20.33
C GLY A 39 1.65 0.43 19.86
N ASN A 40 1.32 1.72 19.78
CA ASN A 40 -0.04 2.19 19.65
C ASN A 40 -0.48 2.34 18.19
N PHE A 41 -1.78 2.39 17.98
CA PHE A 41 -2.37 2.46 16.65
C PHE A 41 -2.04 3.74 15.88
N LYS A 42 -1.75 4.85 16.57
CA LYS A 42 -1.34 6.09 15.90
C LYS A 42 0.00 5.92 15.20
N VAL A 43 0.94 5.20 15.83
CA VAL A 43 2.24 4.88 15.20
C VAL A 43 2.04 3.95 14.00
N TYR A 44 1.15 2.95 14.10
CA TYR A 44 0.77 2.12 12.95
C TYR A 44 0.26 2.97 11.77
N LEU A 45 -0.69 3.88 12.03
CA LEU A 45 -1.24 4.77 11.01
C LEU A 45 -0.16 5.68 10.42
N LEU A 46 0.69 6.27 11.26
CA LEU A 46 1.80 7.13 10.82
C LEU A 46 2.75 6.37 9.90
N VAL A 47 3.17 5.17 10.29
CA VAL A 47 4.05 4.31 9.49
C VAL A 47 3.38 3.92 8.18
N GLY A 48 2.09 3.55 8.21
CA GLY A 48 1.36 3.17 7.01
C GLY A 48 1.17 4.33 6.03
N MET A 49 0.92 5.54 6.55
CA MET A 49 0.87 6.73 5.70
C MET A 49 2.26 7.10 5.18
N ALA A 50 3.31 6.99 5.99
CA ALA A 50 4.68 7.26 5.54
C ALA A 50 5.12 6.29 4.44
N SER A 51 4.78 4.99 4.54
CA SER A 51 5.08 4.02 3.48
C SER A 51 4.28 4.30 2.21
N ALA A 52 3.00 4.69 2.34
CA ALA A 52 2.17 5.07 1.20
C ALA A 52 2.68 6.33 0.49
N TYR A 53 3.01 7.38 1.24
CA TYR A 53 3.60 8.60 0.68
C TYR A 53 4.96 8.35 0.03
N LEU A 54 5.76 7.43 0.56
CA LEU A 54 7.01 7.05 -0.09
C LEU A 54 6.75 6.43 -1.47
N VAL A 55 5.73 5.57 -1.61
CA VAL A 55 5.32 5.04 -2.92
C VAL A 55 4.92 6.18 -3.87
N GLU A 56 4.14 7.15 -3.39
CA GLU A 56 3.70 8.28 -4.21
C GLU A 56 4.87 9.17 -4.66
N VAL A 57 5.77 9.52 -3.75
CA VAL A 57 6.96 10.32 -4.09
C VAL A 57 7.80 9.63 -5.14
N LEU A 58 8.00 8.30 -5.03
CA LEU A 58 8.75 7.53 -6.01
C LEU A 58 8.01 7.47 -7.36
N ALA A 59 6.68 7.30 -7.34
CA ALA A 59 5.85 7.34 -8.54
C ALA A 59 5.91 8.69 -9.25
N ILE A 60 5.86 9.80 -8.50
CA ILE A 60 6.05 11.16 -9.01
C ILE A 60 7.43 11.32 -9.64
N ILE A 61 8.50 10.91 -8.96
CA ILE A 61 9.87 10.99 -9.47
C ILE A 61 10.00 10.23 -10.80
N ASP A 62 9.36 9.06 -10.92
CA ASP A 62 9.38 8.28 -12.14
C ASP A 62 8.58 8.95 -13.26
N ASN A 63 7.42 9.52 -12.95
CA ASN A 63 6.58 10.21 -13.92
C ASN A 63 7.18 11.55 -14.39
N LEU A 64 7.92 12.26 -13.55
CA LEU A 64 8.57 13.52 -13.94
C LEU A 64 9.65 13.33 -15.03
N LYS A 65 10.17 12.12 -15.20
CA LYS A 65 11.10 11.75 -16.28
C LYS A 65 10.39 11.60 -17.63
N LEU A 66 9.07 11.48 -17.64
CA LEU A 66 8.24 11.29 -18.83
C LEU A 66 7.74 12.64 -19.37
N PRO A 67 7.47 12.71 -20.70
CA PRO A 67 6.74 13.82 -21.30
C PRO A 67 5.39 14.05 -20.58
N PRO A 68 4.92 15.30 -20.42
CA PRO A 68 3.69 15.62 -19.68
C PRO A 68 2.46 14.78 -20.07
N GLU A 69 2.31 14.50 -21.36
CA GLU A 69 1.23 13.71 -21.96
C GLU A 69 1.28 12.20 -21.64
N GLU A 70 2.43 11.70 -21.20
CA GLU A 70 2.63 10.29 -20.83
C GLU A 70 2.62 10.06 -19.32
N ARG A 71 2.45 11.12 -18.51
CA ARG A 71 2.43 11.02 -17.05
C ARG A 71 1.14 10.37 -16.56
N ILE A 72 1.30 9.35 -15.73
CA ILE A 72 0.21 8.61 -15.09
C ILE A 72 0.23 8.98 -13.60
N LEU A 73 -0.34 10.15 -13.30
CA LEU A 73 -0.51 10.71 -11.95
C LEU A 73 -2.00 10.99 -11.70
N LEU A 74 -2.43 11.10 -10.44
CA LEU A 74 -3.80 11.50 -10.11
C LEU A 74 -4.06 12.97 -10.50
N HIS A 75 -3.01 13.79 -10.48
CA HIS A 75 -3.02 15.17 -10.92
C HIS A 75 -1.73 15.57 -11.68
N PRO A 76 -1.79 16.44 -12.71
CA PRO A 76 -0.60 16.88 -13.44
C PRO A 76 0.43 17.64 -12.59
N ASP A 77 -0.05 18.38 -11.58
CA ASP A 77 0.80 19.04 -10.58
C ASP A 77 1.17 18.04 -9.45
N PRO A 78 2.47 17.75 -9.24
CA PRO A 78 2.95 16.82 -8.22
C PRO A 78 2.56 17.17 -6.78
N MET A 79 2.43 18.45 -6.45
CA MET A 79 2.06 18.85 -5.10
C MET A 79 0.60 18.53 -4.80
N SER A 80 -0.27 18.79 -5.77
CA SER A 80 -1.67 18.37 -5.72
C SER A 80 -1.79 16.83 -5.67
N ASP A 81 -0.93 16.11 -6.39
CA ASP A 81 -0.87 14.65 -6.39
C ASP A 81 -0.57 14.10 -4.98
N LEU A 82 0.46 14.63 -4.31
CA LEU A 82 0.78 14.29 -2.91
C LEU A 82 -0.38 14.59 -1.94
N TYR A 83 -1.12 15.67 -2.16
CA TYR A 83 -2.29 15.98 -1.34
C TYR A 83 -3.42 14.96 -1.56
N LEU A 84 -3.68 14.59 -2.82
CA LEU A 84 -4.68 13.58 -3.17
C LEU A 84 -4.27 12.17 -2.70
N ALA A 85 -2.97 11.90 -2.60
CA ALA A 85 -2.45 10.65 -2.03
C ALA A 85 -2.94 10.44 -0.59
N LEU A 86 -3.13 11.50 0.20
CA LEU A 86 -3.76 11.38 1.53
C LEU A 86 -5.14 10.74 1.44
N ALA A 87 -6.00 11.30 0.58
CA ALA A 87 -7.37 10.83 0.38
C ALA A 87 -7.41 9.41 -0.19
N TYR A 88 -6.46 9.08 -1.07
CA TYR A 88 -6.39 7.77 -1.70
C TYR A 88 -5.89 6.67 -0.75
N TYR A 89 -4.78 6.89 -0.04
CA TYR A 89 -4.13 5.83 0.74
C TYR A 89 -4.68 5.69 2.17
N LEU A 90 -5.26 6.74 2.76
CA LEU A 90 -5.76 6.71 4.14
C LEU A 90 -6.77 5.57 4.39
N PRO A 91 -7.78 5.32 3.54
CA PRO A 91 -8.70 4.20 3.72
C PRO A 91 -8.01 2.84 3.78
N PHE A 92 -7.03 2.59 2.91
CA PHE A 92 -6.29 1.31 2.90
C PHE A 92 -5.51 1.11 4.20
N VAL A 93 -4.78 2.13 4.63
CA VAL A 93 -4.01 2.09 5.89
C VAL A 93 -4.93 1.89 7.09
N LEU A 94 -6.05 2.62 7.13
CA LEU A 94 -7.02 2.56 8.21
C LEU A 94 -7.71 1.19 8.30
N TYR A 95 -8.27 0.70 7.19
CA TYR A 95 -9.04 -0.55 7.20
C TYR A 95 -8.18 -1.77 7.42
N TRP A 96 -6.98 -1.84 6.82
CA TRP A 96 -6.02 -2.87 7.19
C TRP A 96 -5.62 -2.77 8.66
N GLY A 97 -5.38 -1.55 9.15
CA GLY A 97 -5.05 -1.31 10.55
C GLY A 97 -6.13 -1.81 11.53
N LEU A 98 -7.40 -1.61 11.21
CA LEU A 98 -8.52 -2.15 11.99
C LEU A 98 -8.60 -3.67 11.89
N ALA A 99 -8.40 -4.23 10.70
CA ALA A 99 -8.47 -5.66 10.44
C ALA A 99 -7.37 -6.44 11.18
N VAL A 100 -6.11 -6.05 11.06
CA VAL A 100 -4.97 -6.74 11.73
C VAL A 100 -5.02 -6.63 13.25
N ARG A 101 -5.72 -5.60 13.76
CA ARG A 101 -5.98 -5.40 15.19
C ARG A 101 -7.10 -6.28 15.73
N ARG A 102 -8.03 -6.71 14.89
CA ARG A 102 -9.20 -7.52 15.26
C ARG A 102 -9.01 -9.00 14.97
N TYR A 103 -8.27 -9.32 13.92
CA TYR A 103 -8.07 -10.66 13.38
C TYR A 103 -6.59 -11.00 13.23
N ASP A 104 -6.28 -12.29 13.19
CA ASP A 104 -4.93 -12.84 13.19
C ASP A 104 -4.22 -12.79 11.82
N TYR A 105 -4.41 -11.71 11.05
CA TYR A 105 -3.65 -11.47 9.82
C TYR A 105 -2.15 -11.32 10.13
N SER A 106 -1.34 -11.99 9.32
CA SER A 106 0.10 -11.81 9.22
C SER A 106 0.45 -10.75 8.18
N TRP A 107 1.64 -10.15 8.30
CA TRP A 107 2.13 -9.18 7.31
C TRP A 107 2.20 -9.77 5.90
N TRP A 108 2.49 -11.08 5.79
CA TRP A 108 2.56 -11.78 4.50
C TRP A 108 1.19 -11.95 3.84
N GLU A 109 0.14 -12.21 4.63
CA GLU A 109 -1.23 -12.23 4.11
C GLU A 109 -1.66 -10.85 3.60
N VAL A 110 -1.33 -9.79 4.34
CA VAL A 110 -1.58 -8.40 3.91
C VAL A 110 -0.79 -8.05 2.63
N PHE A 111 0.47 -8.48 2.57
CA PHE A 111 1.32 -8.33 1.38
C PHE A 111 0.68 -8.97 0.14
N LEU A 112 0.30 -10.25 0.24
CA LEU A 112 -0.24 -11.00 -0.88
C LEU A 112 -1.61 -10.48 -1.32
N ILE A 113 -2.53 -10.24 -0.38
CA ILE A 113 -3.87 -9.75 -0.69
C ILE A 113 -3.75 -8.35 -1.29
N GLY A 114 -3.02 -7.45 -0.63
CA GLY A 114 -2.88 -6.07 -1.06
C GLY A 114 -2.12 -5.89 -2.37
N GLY A 115 -1.14 -6.75 -2.65
CA GLY A 115 -0.44 -6.77 -3.94
C GLY A 115 -1.28 -7.39 -5.05
N ALA A 116 -2.01 -8.48 -4.78
CA ALA A 116 -2.90 -9.11 -5.75
C ALA A 116 -4.07 -8.19 -6.14
N THR A 117 -4.66 -7.48 -5.19
CA THR A 117 -5.68 -6.45 -5.52
C THR A 117 -5.08 -5.28 -6.28
N GLY A 118 -3.83 -4.90 -5.97
CA GLY A 118 -3.06 -3.95 -6.77
C GLY A 118 -3.01 -4.36 -8.25
N ILE A 119 -2.64 -5.60 -8.56
CA ILE A 119 -2.59 -6.11 -9.94
C ILE A 119 -3.95 -5.97 -10.65
N LEU A 120 -5.04 -6.27 -9.95
CA LEU A 120 -6.39 -6.22 -10.50
C LEU A 120 -6.91 -4.80 -10.73
N MET A 121 -6.50 -3.84 -9.91
CA MET A 121 -7.04 -2.49 -9.90
C MET A 121 -6.16 -1.46 -10.60
N GLU A 122 -4.85 -1.72 -10.68
CA GLU A 122 -3.87 -0.80 -11.27
C GLU A 122 -4.25 -0.41 -12.70
N GLN A 123 -4.29 0.90 -12.95
CA GLN A 123 -4.71 1.50 -14.23
C GLN A 123 -6.05 0.95 -14.74
N THR A 124 -7.04 0.83 -13.86
CA THR A 124 -8.37 0.28 -14.19
C THR A 124 -8.28 -1.16 -14.73
N GLY A 125 -7.34 -1.94 -14.18
CA GLY A 125 -7.12 -3.34 -14.55
C GLY A 125 -6.25 -3.57 -15.79
N ALA A 126 -5.70 -2.51 -16.41
CA ALA A 126 -4.82 -2.65 -17.57
C ALA A 126 -3.60 -3.54 -17.28
N VAL A 127 -3.06 -3.49 -16.05
CA VAL A 127 -1.95 -4.37 -15.66
C VAL A 127 -2.37 -5.83 -15.65
N PHE A 128 -3.52 -6.18 -15.07
CA PHE A 128 -4.03 -7.55 -15.11
C PHE A 128 -4.25 -8.03 -16.55
N PHE A 129 -4.94 -7.24 -17.38
CA PHE A 129 -5.22 -7.59 -18.78
C PHE A 129 -4.02 -7.53 -19.72
N SER A 130 -2.88 -6.98 -19.28
CA SER A 130 -1.64 -7.02 -20.05
C SER A 130 -1.05 -8.43 -20.17
N PHE A 131 -1.47 -9.38 -19.31
CA PHE A 131 -0.89 -10.72 -19.18
C PHE A 131 0.65 -10.70 -19.12
N ASN A 132 1.22 -9.66 -18.50
CA ASN A 132 2.65 -9.48 -18.34
C ASN A 132 3.05 -9.84 -16.89
N PRO A 133 3.63 -11.03 -16.64
CA PRO A 133 3.98 -11.47 -15.30
C PRO A 133 4.97 -10.54 -14.60
N MET A 134 5.75 -9.77 -15.37
CA MET A 134 6.73 -8.84 -14.83
C MET A 134 6.10 -7.56 -14.35
N ALA A 135 5.09 -7.05 -15.07
CA ALA A 135 4.24 -5.98 -14.58
C ALA A 135 3.45 -6.43 -13.34
N TRP A 136 2.98 -7.67 -13.32
CA TRP A 136 2.30 -8.24 -12.15
C TRP A 136 3.21 -8.32 -10.93
N LEU A 137 4.42 -8.87 -11.10
CA LEU A 137 5.41 -8.97 -10.03
C LEU A 137 5.76 -7.58 -9.49
N TYR A 138 5.96 -6.60 -10.37
CA TYR A 138 6.22 -5.22 -9.99
C TYR A 138 5.11 -4.65 -9.10
N VAL A 139 3.86 -4.69 -9.59
CA VAL A 139 2.70 -4.17 -8.85
C VAL A 139 2.52 -4.93 -7.54
N LEU A 140 2.70 -6.25 -7.53
CA LEU A 140 2.68 -7.06 -6.32
C LEU A 140 3.71 -6.56 -5.29
N LEU A 141 4.96 -6.33 -5.71
CA LEU A 141 6.02 -5.89 -4.80
C LEU A 141 5.75 -4.48 -4.29
N VAL A 142 5.28 -3.55 -5.13
CA VAL A 142 5.00 -2.16 -4.71
C VAL A 142 3.79 -2.12 -3.77
N TYR A 143 2.63 -2.57 -4.22
CA TYR A 143 1.38 -2.48 -3.46
C TYR A 143 1.37 -3.39 -2.23
N GLY A 144 1.95 -4.59 -2.35
CA GLY A 144 2.10 -5.50 -1.21
C GLY A 144 3.00 -4.90 -0.14
N SER A 145 4.12 -4.29 -0.52
CA SER A 145 5.11 -3.81 0.46
C SER A 145 4.59 -2.66 1.31
N TYR A 146 4.02 -1.61 0.72
CA TYR A 146 3.62 -0.45 1.52
C TYR A 146 2.52 -0.80 2.53
N LYS A 147 1.62 -1.73 2.18
CA LYS A 147 0.57 -2.26 3.07
C LYS A 147 1.13 -3.18 4.15
N ALA A 148 2.13 -4.00 3.81
CA ALA A 148 2.73 -4.95 4.75
C ALA A 148 3.66 -4.30 5.78
N ILE A 149 4.36 -3.21 5.40
CA ILE A 149 5.28 -2.48 6.28
C ILE A 149 4.68 -2.16 7.66
N PRO A 150 3.54 -1.44 7.78
CA PRO A 150 2.99 -1.09 9.09
C PRO A 150 2.59 -2.32 9.92
N VAL A 151 2.17 -3.41 9.26
CA VAL A 151 1.83 -4.69 9.92
C VAL A 151 3.07 -5.37 10.46
N LEU A 152 4.14 -5.43 9.67
CA LEU A 152 5.42 -6.03 10.05
C LEU A 152 6.06 -5.26 11.22
N ILE A 153 6.03 -3.92 11.19
CA ILE A 153 6.53 -3.08 12.28
C ILE A 153 5.74 -3.29 13.57
N ALA A 154 4.42 -3.48 13.48
CA ALA A 154 3.56 -3.68 14.64
C ALA A 154 3.43 -5.15 15.10
N GLU A 155 4.06 -6.10 14.40
CA GLU A 155 3.76 -7.53 14.51
C GLU A 155 3.90 -8.09 15.94
N ASP A 156 4.98 -7.76 16.66
CA ASP A 156 5.18 -8.21 18.05
C ASP A 156 4.06 -7.73 18.99
N CYS A 157 3.64 -6.47 18.85
CA CYS A 157 2.54 -5.91 19.63
C CYS A 157 1.20 -6.54 19.24
N LEU A 158 0.96 -6.78 17.96
CA LEU A 158 -0.26 -7.42 17.47
C LEU A 158 -0.36 -8.88 17.94
N LYS A 159 0.76 -9.62 17.99
CA LYS A 159 0.81 -11.00 18.50
C LYS A 159 0.47 -11.12 19.98
N LYS A 160 0.78 -10.11 20.78
CA LYS A 160 0.47 -10.07 22.23
C LYS A 160 -0.97 -9.73 22.54
N ARG A 161 -1.73 -9.27 21.54
CA ARG A 161 -3.14 -8.93 21.69
C ARG A 161 -4.01 -10.16 21.43
N GLU A 162 -5.08 -10.30 22.20
CA GLU A 162 -6.14 -11.25 21.86
C GLU A 162 -6.80 -10.84 20.54
N ARG A 163 -6.74 -11.71 19.53
CA ARG A 163 -7.27 -11.50 18.19
C ARG A 163 -8.15 -12.68 17.79
N GLY A 164 -9.19 -12.41 17.03
CA GLY A 164 -10.06 -13.46 16.50
C GLY A 164 -9.30 -14.30 15.49
N HIS A 165 -9.21 -15.61 15.73
CA HIS A 165 -8.70 -16.54 14.74
C HIS A 165 -9.75 -16.75 13.65
N ILE A 166 -9.35 -16.59 12.39
CA ILE A 166 -10.21 -16.83 11.23
C ILE A 166 -9.53 -17.77 10.25
N GLU A 167 -10.31 -18.69 9.69
CA GLU A 167 -9.85 -19.63 8.67
C GLU A 167 -9.29 -18.91 7.44
N ARG A 168 -8.35 -19.56 6.74
CA ARG A 168 -7.63 -18.96 5.60
C ARG A 168 -8.55 -18.43 4.50
N TRP A 169 -9.62 -19.13 4.15
CA TRP A 169 -10.54 -18.65 3.11
C TRP A 169 -11.35 -17.44 3.58
N LYS A 170 -11.74 -17.39 4.87
CA LYS A 170 -12.41 -16.22 5.48
C LYS A 170 -11.47 -15.02 5.50
N LYS A 171 -10.17 -15.23 5.76
CA LYS A 171 -9.14 -14.20 5.64
C LYS A 171 -9.05 -13.64 4.23
N LEU A 172 -9.05 -14.50 3.22
CA LEU A 172 -9.02 -14.05 1.83
C LEU A 172 -10.28 -13.24 1.48
N ALA A 173 -11.46 -13.77 1.79
CA ALA A 173 -12.73 -13.10 1.51
C ALA A 173 -12.84 -11.74 2.22
N LEU A 174 -12.50 -11.69 3.51
CA LEU A 174 -12.52 -10.46 4.29
C LEU A 174 -11.44 -9.48 3.83
N GLY A 175 -10.23 -9.94 3.49
CA GLY A 175 -9.17 -9.10 2.95
C GLY A 175 -9.56 -8.46 1.62
N LEU A 176 -10.19 -9.21 0.71
CA LEU A 176 -10.73 -8.67 -0.54
C LEU A 176 -11.85 -7.66 -0.27
N LEU A 177 -12.72 -7.93 0.70
CA LEU A 177 -13.76 -6.97 1.10
C LEU A 177 -13.14 -5.68 1.68
N ILE A 178 -12.09 -5.79 2.49
CA ILE A 178 -11.35 -4.64 3.03
C ILE A 178 -10.78 -3.78 1.91
N GLU A 179 -10.14 -4.41 0.92
CA GLU A 179 -9.57 -3.73 -0.24
C GLU A 179 -10.66 -3.04 -1.09
N PHE A 180 -11.78 -3.72 -1.30
CA PHE A 180 -12.92 -3.15 -2.02
C PHE A 180 -13.52 -1.94 -1.31
N VAL A 181 -13.78 -2.05 0.00
CA VAL A 181 -14.31 -0.95 0.80
C VAL A 181 -13.31 0.20 0.89
N ALA A 182 -12.00 -0.09 1.03
CA ALA A 182 -10.95 0.92 0.98
C ALA A 182 -10.96 1.69 -0.33
N PHE A 183 -11.09 0.98 -1.46
CA PHE A 183 -11.14 1.59 -2.78
C PHE A 183 -12.37 2.49 -2.96
N LEU A 184 -13.55 2.04 -2.53
CA LEU A 184 -14.77 2.87 -2.56
C LEU A 184 -14.63 4.12 -1.70
N SER A 185 -14.09 3.97 -0.49
CA SER A 185 -13.84 5.11 0.41
C SER A 185 -12.78 6.05 -0.14
N ALA A 186 -11.74 5.54 -0.80
CA ALA A 186 -10.73 6.35 -1.48
C ALA A 186 -11.36 7.16 -2.62
N GLY A 187 -12.22 6.53 -3.44
CA GLY A 187 -12.97 7.23 -4.49
C GLY A 187 -13.90 8.32 -3.94
N ALA A 188 -14.61 8.04 -2.85
CA ALA A 188 -15.47 9.00 -2.18
C ALA A 188 -14.66 10.18 -1.59
N LEU A 189 -13.52 9.90 -0.93
CA LEU A 189 -12.64 10.94 -0.42
C LEU A 189 -12.04 11.77 -1.54
N LEU A 190 -11.57 11.14 -2.62
CA LEU A 190 -11.06 11.87 -3.79
C LEU A 190 -12.13 12.75 -4.40
N TRP A 191 -13.39 12.32 -4.46
CA TRP A 191 -14.50 13.16 -4.93
C TRP A 191 -14.72 14.39 -4.03
N VAL A 192 -14.64 14.21 -2.71
CA VAL A 192 -14.72 15.32 -1.73
C VAL A 192 -13.50 16.24 -1.80
N PHE A 193 -12.30 15.70 -2.04
CA PHE A 193 -11.06 16.48 -2.11
C PHE A 193 -10.89 17.15 -3.47
N LYS A 194 -11.56 16.66 -4.52
CA LYS A 194 -11.71 17.30 -5.84
C LYS A 194 -12.89 18.28 -5.89
N ILE A 195 -13.27 18.89 -4.77
CA ILE A 195 -14.15 20.07 -4.80
C ILE A 195 -13.40 21.20 -5.49
N PRO A 196 -13.88 21.70 -6.65
CA PRO A 196 -13.48 23.01 -7.12
C PRO A 196 -14.12 24.04 -6.17
N LEU A 197 -13.30 24.82 -5.47
CA LEU A 197 -13.71 26.12 -4.94
C LEU A 197 -13.19 27.20 -5.89
#